data_AF-A0A7C9UXT5-F1
#
_entry.id   AF-A0A7C9UXT5-F1
#
_cell.length_a   1.000
_cell.length_b   1.000
_cell.length_c   1.000
_cell.angle_alpha   90.00
_cell.angle_beta   90.00
_cell.angle_gamma   90.00
#
_symmetry.space_group_name_H-M   'P 1'
#
loop_
_entity.id
_entity.type
_entity.pdbx_description
1 polymer ?
#
loop_
_entity_poly.entity_id
_entity_poly.type
_entity_poly.pdbx_seq_one_letter_code
_entity_poly.pdbx_strand_id
1 'polypeptide(L)'
;MGKIDTAFSKFDDPYFGSIRQSYTDFAAPQVEDQYKKAQESLAYALARNGIQDSTIAGSKQADLQKEYDLNRAAIADEGINQEKQARTSVSNERSNLVAQLQSTADPTAAASAAASSASALSMKPTFSPLGQLFSNIAGSLKYGGLPVYPDGSGVLDRLKQTGLFGSPSTSAAGSSKVINSP
;
A
#
# COMPACT_ATOMS: atom_id res chain seq x y z
N MET A 1 2.82 28.23 28.59
CA MET A 1 2.80 27.62 27.24
C MET A 1 4.13 27.78 26.50
N GLY A 2 4.70 28.99 26.37
CA GLY A 2 5.89 29.23 25.53
C GLY A 2 7.11 28.30 25.69
N LYS A 3 7.37 27.74 26.88
CA LYS A 3 8.49 26.79 27.07
C LYS A 3 8.23 25.39 26.49
N ILE A 4 6.98 24.91 26.55
CA ILE A 4 6.58 23.64 25.91
C ILE A 4 6.68 23.83 24.39
N ASP A 5 6.15 24.92 23.86
CA ASP A 5 6.19 25.21 22.42
C ASP A 5 7.62 25.31 21.89
N THR A 6 8.53 25.89 22.68
CA THR A 6 9.96 25.98 22.33
C THR A 6 10.63 24.61 22.33
N ALA A 7 10.30 23.71 23.25
CA ALA A 7 10.87 22.36 23.29
C ALA A 7 10.45 21.53 22.06
N PHE A 8 9.26 21.78 21.52
CA PHE A 8 8.68 21.08 20.39
C PHE A 8 8.87 21.79 19.04
N SER A 9 9.52 22.95 18.99
CA SER A 9 9.70 23.75 17.76
C SER A 9 10.47 23.02 16.66
N LYS A 10 11.30 22.03 17.02
CA LYS A 10 12.06 21.18 16.11
C LYS A 10 11.19 20.20 15.30
N PHE A 11 9.93 19.98 15.71
CA PHE A 11 8.99 19.09 15.04
C PHE A 11 8.19 19.88 14.01
N ASP A 12 8.87 20.30 12.96
CA ASP A 12 8.33 21.07 11.85
C ASP A 12 8.04 20.18 10.63
N ASP A 13 7.51 20.77 9.56
CA ASP A 13 7.22 20.03 8.33
C ASP A 13 8.45 19.34 7.72
N PRO A 14 9.64 19.96 7.67
CA PRO A 14 10.89 19.29 7.32
C PRO A 14 11.18 18.03 8.15
N TYR A 15 11.03 18.08 9.48
CA TYR A 15 11.22 16.92 10.34
C TYR A 15 10.31 15.75 9.94
N PHE A 16 9.01 16.01 9.80
CA PHE A 16 8.05 14.97 9.43
C PHE A 16 8.27 14.46 8.00
N GLY A 17 8.59 15.34 7.06
CA GLY A 17 8.99 14.97 5.70
C GLY A 17 10.22 14.06 5.67
N SER A 18 11.18 14.25 6.58
CA SER A 18 12.36 13.40 6.69
C SER A 18 12.03 11.96 7.13
N ILE A 19 10.96 11.77 7.92
CA ILE A 19 10.48 10.45 8.34
C ILE A 19 9.92 9.70 7.13
N ARG A 20 9.04 10.35 6.35
CA ARG A 20 8.51 9.80 5.11
C ARG A 20 9.63 9.39 4.16
N GLN A 21 10.60 10.28 3.96
CA GLN A 21 11.73 10.02 3.07
C GLN A 21 12.58 8.85 3.59
N SER A 22 12.87 8.83 4.90
CA SER A 22 13.63 7.74 5.52
C SER A 22 12.96 6.37 5.34
N TYR A 23 11.63 6.31 5.39
CA TYR A 23 10.90 5.07 5.14
C TYR A 23 11.02 4.63 3.68
N THR A 24 10.80 5.55 2.74
CA THR A 24 10.94 5.27 1.30
C THR A 24 12.35 4.82 0.95
N ASP A 25 13.39 5.51 1.46
CA ASP A 25 14.80 5.17 1.22
C ASP A 25 15.16 3.79 1.79
N PHE A 26 14.52 3.38 2.88
CA PHE A 26 14.68 2.06 3.47
C PHE A 26 13.94 0.96 2.69
N ALA A 27 12.71 1.22 2.25
CA ALA A 27 11.82 0.21 1.66
C ALA A 27 11.99 0.03 0.15
N ALA A 28 12.23 1.12 -0.59
CA ALA A 28 12.39 1.10 -2.05
C ALA A 28 13.45 0.10 -2.56
N PRO A 29 14.68 0.04 -2.01
CA PRO A 29 15.68 -0.92 -2.49
C PRO A 29 15.25 -2.38 -2.26
N GLN A 30 14.47 -2.66 -1.21
CA GLN A 30 13.98 -4.02 -0.94
C GLN A 30 12.98 -4.48 -2.00
N VAL A 31 12.09 -3.59 -2.45
CA VAL A 31 11.13 -3.92 -3.52
C VAL A 31 11.84 -4.12 -4.85
N GLU A 32 12.81 -3.25 -5.16
CA GLU A 32 13.64 -3.37 -6.36
C GLU A 32 14.39 -4.70 -6.41
N ASP A 33 15.03 -5.09 -5.31
CA ASP A 33 15.75 -6.35 -5.22
C ASP A 33 14.83 -7.57 -5.33
N GLN A 34 13.67 -7.54 -4.67
CA GLN A 34 12.69 -8.62 -4.79
C GLN A 34 12.09 -8.71 -6.20
N TYR A 35 11.88 -7.57 -6.86
CA TYR A 35 11.39 -7.50 -8.24
C TYR A 35 12.37 -8.13 -9.23
N LYS A 36 13.67 -7.79 -9.14
CA LYS A 36 14.71 -8.40 -9.98
C LYS A 36 14.76 -9.92 -9.80
N LYS A 37 14.73 -10.41 -8.57
CA LYS A 37 14.67 -11.85 -8.28
C LYS A 37 13.42 -12.52 -8.85
N ALA A 38 12.28 -11.83 -8.82
CA ALA A 38 11.04 -12.32 -9.41
C ALA A 38 11.10 -12.36 -10.93
N GLN A 39 11.71 -11.36 -11.59
CA GLN A 39 11.95 -11.35 -13.03
C GLN A 39 12.84 -12.52 -13.46
N GLU A 40 13.95 -12.74 -12.75
CA GLU A 40 14.84 -13.88 -13.00
C GLU A 40 14.10 -15.21 -12.84
N SER A 41 13.35 -15.37 -11.75
CA SER A 41 12.58 -16.59 -11.48
C SER A 41 11.51 -16.84 -12.55
N LEU A 42 10.83 -15.80 -13.02
CA LEU A 42 9.87 -15.88 -14.12
C LEU A 42 10.58 -16.28 -15.42
N ALA A 43 11.70 -15.66 -15.76
CA ALA A 43 12.47 -15.97 -16.95
C ALA A 43 12.94 -17.44 -16.96
N TYR A 44 13.47 -17.94 -15.84
CA TYR A 44 13.85 -19.35 -15.70
C TYR A 44 12.66 -20.29 -15.83
N ALA A 45 11.52 -19.94 -15.24
CA ALA A 45 10.31 -20.75 -15.35
C ALA A 45 9.78 -20.78 -16.80
N LEU A 46 9.75 -19.64 -17.49
CA LEU A 46 9.36 -19.57 -18.90
C LEU A 46 10.32 -20.36 -19.81
N ALA A 47 11.63 -20.25 -19.57
CA ALA A 47 12.67 -21.02 -20.27
C ALA A 47 12.46 -22.52 -20.12
N ARG A 48 12.27 -22.97 -18.87
CA ARG A 48 12.08 -24.39 -18.55
C ARG A 48 10.83 -24.98 -19.20
N ASN A 49 9.79 -24.16 -19.41
CA ASN A 49 8.53 -24.59 -20.03
C ASN A 49 8.51 -24.35 -21.56
N GLY A 50 9.55 -23.76 -22.15
CA GLY A 50 9.63 -23.51 -23.60
C GLY A 50 8.61 -22.51 -24.13
N ILE A 51 8.09 -21.62 -23.28
CA ILE A 51 7.00 -20.66 -23.60
C ILE A 51 7.44 -19.20 -23.55
N GLN A 52 8.73 -18.93 -23.73
CA GLN A 52 9.33 -17.59 -23.61
C GLN A 52 8.68 -16.55 -24.55
N ASP A 53 8.35 -16.93 -25.78
CA ASP A 53 7.75 -16.02 -26.78
C ASP A 53 6.22 -16.05 -26.81
N SER A 54 5.59 -16.71 -25.84
CA SER A 54 4.13 -16.84 -25.80
C SER A 54 3.47 -15.58 -25.25
N THR A 55 2.22 -15.31 -25.67
CA THR A 55 1.37 -14.27 -25.04
C THR A 55 1.25 -14.45 -23.53
N ILE A 56 1.37 -15.71 -23.06
CA ILE A 56 1.42 -16.06 -21.63
C ILE A 56 2.64 -15.43 -20.94
N ALA A 57 3.82 -15.47 -21.55
CA ALA A 57 5.03 -14.83 -21.02
C ALA A 57 4.85 -13.32 -20.89
N GLY A 58 4.34 -12.68 -21.95
CA GLY A 58 4.04 -11.25 -21.95
C GLY A 58 3.04 -10.86 -20.86
N SER A 59 1.97 -11.64 -20.67
CA SER A 59 1.00 -11.41 -19.59
C SER A 59 1.65 -11.51 -18.21
N LYS A 60 2.48 -12.53 -17.95
CA LYS A 60 3.13 -12.70 -16.65
C LYS A 60 4.14 -11.61 -16.35
N GLN A 61 4.86 -11.12 -17.37
CA GLN A 61 5.76 -9.99 -17.21
C GLN A 61 4.98 -8.69 -16.91
N ALA A 62 3.83 -8.48 -17.57
CA ALA A 62 2.96 -7.34 -17.29
C ALA A 62 2.37 -7.41 -15.87
N ASP A 63 1.94 -8.60 -15.42
CA ASP A 63 1.45 -8.81 -14.06
C ASP A 63 2.54 -8.50 -13.02
N LEU A 64 3.76 -8.98 -13.25
CA LEU A 64 4.92 -8.71 -12.40
C LEU A 64 5.25 -7.21 -12.34
N GLN A 65 5.25 -6.51 -13.48
CA GLN A 65 5.47 -5.06 -13.53
C GLN A 65 4.37 -4.31 -12.78
N LYS A 66 3.11 -4.68 -12.98
CA LYS A 66 1.97 -4.08 -12.27
C LYS A 66 2.11 -4.27 -10.76
N GLU A 67 2.49 -5.45 -10.30
CA GLU A 67 2.69 -5.74 -8.89
C GLU A 67 3.83 -4.89 -8.31
N TYR A 68 4.91 -4.68 -9.05
CA TYR A 68 5.99 -3.77 -8.66
C TYR A 68 5.50 -2.32 -8.53
N ASP A 69 4.74 -1.82 -9.50
CA ASP A 69 4.21 -0.46 -9.47
C ASP A 69 3.26 -0.26 -8.29
N LEU A 70 2.41 -1.25 -7.99
CA LEU A 70 1.54 -1.25 -6.81
C LEU A 70 2.33 -1.25 -5.50
N ASN A 71 3.36 -2.08 -5.39
CA ASN A 71 4.21 -2.13 -4.19
C ASN A 71 4.98 -0.82 -3.99
N ARG A 72 5.43 -0.15 -5.05
CA ARG A 72 6.05 1.17 -4.97
C ARG A 72 5.08 2.26 -4.50
N ALA A 73 3.85 2.25 -5.01
CA ALA A 73 2.81 3.15 -4.54
C ALA A 73 2.50 2.89 -3.06
N ALA A 74 2.37 1.63 -2.65
CA ALA A 74 2.13 1.24 -1.26
C ALA A 74 3.26 1.71 -0.32
N ILE A 75 4.52 1.69 -0.75
CA ILE A 75 5.63 2.28 0.03
C ILE A 75 5.44 3.78 0.22
N ALA A 76 5.08 4.51 -0.83
CA ALA A 76 4.90 5.95 -0.73
C ALA A 76 3.73 6.30 0.22
N ASP A 77 2.63 5.57 0.10
CA ASP A 77 1.47 5.70 0.99
C ASP A 77 1.83 5.37 2.45
N GLU A 78 2.61 4.30 2.67
CA GLU A 78 3.04 3.93 4.01
C GLU A 78 4.03 4.96 4.59
N GLY A 79 4.91 5.54 3.77
CA GLY A 79 5.75 6.66 4.20
C GLY A 79 4.92 7.86 4.68
N ILE A 80 3.80 8.15 4.03
CA ILE A 80 2.85 9.19 4.48
C ILE A 80 2.16 8.77 5.79
N ASN A 81 1.84 7.49 5.96
CA ASN A 81 1.28 7.00 7.23
C ASN A 81 2.28 7.15 8.38
N GLN A 82 3.56 6.82 8.17
CA GLN A 82 4.63 7.01 9.14
C GLN A 82 4.78 8.48 9.54
N GLU A 83 4.73 9.39 8.55
CA GLU A 83 4.69 10.84 8.78
C GLU A 83 3.53 11.24 9.70
N LYS A 84 2.30 10.80 9.37
CA LYS A 84 1.10 11.11 10.15
C LYS A 84 1.17 10.55 11.57
N GLN A 85 1.64 9.32 11.75
CA GLN A 85 1.80 8.70 13.07
C GLN A 85 2.77 9.48 13.95
N ALA A 86 3.89 9.94 13.37
CA ALA A 86 4.84 10.79 14.08
C ALA A 86 4.21 12.13 14.50
N ARG A 87 3.48 12.78 13.58
CA ARG A 87 2.74 14.03 13.87
C ARG A 87 1.72 13.84 15.01
N THR A 88 0.94 12.78 14.95
CA THR A 88 -0.05 12.44 15.99
C THR A 88 0.62 12.19 17.33
N SER A 89 1.73 11.45 17.36
CA SER A 89 2.47 11.17 18.60
C SER A 89 3.01 12.45 19.24
N VAL A 90 3.62 13.32 18.44
CA VAL A 90 4.11 14.64 18.88
C VAL A 90 2.96 15.51 19.41
N SER A 91 1.84 15.55 18.70
CA SER A 91 0.65 16.33 19.08
C SER A 91 0.04 15.86 20.39
N ASN A 92 -0.11 14.54 20.56
CA ASN A 92 -0.65 13.93 21.77
C ASN A 92 0.22 14.24 22.99
N GLU A 93 1.55 14.10 22.84
CA GLU A 93 2.49 14.37 23.93
C GLU A 93 2.48 15.85 24.35
N ARG A 94 2.45 16.77 23.37
CA ARG A 94 2.31 18.20 23.64
C ARG A 94 1.00 18.51 24.37
N SER A 95 -0.11 17.90 23.94
CA SER A 95 -1.41 18.08 24.58
C SER A 95 -1.42 17.57 26.03
N ASN A 96 -0.84 16.40 26.29
CA ASN A 96 -0.70 15.83 27.63
C ASN A 96 0.09 16.75 28.56
N LEU A 97 1.22 17.30 28.09
CA LEU A 97 2.05 18.22 28.86
C LEU A 97 1.35 19.57 29.11
N VAL A 98 0.58 20.07 28.15
CA VAL A 98 -0.26 21.26 28.33
C VAL A 98 -1.33 21.02 29.39
N ALA A 99 -2.02 19.88 29.35
CA ALA A 99 -3.01 19.51 30.36
C ALA A 99 -2.37 19.36 31.76
N GLN A 100 -1.20 18.74 31.85
CA GLN A 100 -0.44 18.64 33.09
C GLN A 100 -0.01 20.01 33.63
N LEU A 101 0.45 20.91 32.76
CA LEU A 101 0.78 22.29 33.14
C LEU A 101 -0.46 23.02 33.68
N GLN A 102 -1.62 22.88 33.03
CA GLN A 102 -2.86 23.50 33.48
C GLN A 102 -3.34 22.94 34.84
N SER A 103 -3.14 21.65 35.09
CA SER A 103 -3.54 21.01 36.34
C SER A 103 -2.59 21.29 37.51
N THR A 104 -1.28 21.37 37.26
CA THR A 104 -0.26 21.51 38.32
C THR A 104 0.16 22.96 38.54
N ALA A 105 -0.11 23.83 37.57
CA ALA A 105 0.36 25.22 37.51
C ALA A 105 1.89 25.38 37.66
N ASP A 106 2.68 24.31 37.43
CA ASP A 106 4.14 24.34 37.50
C ASP A 106 4.76 24.40 36.09
N PRO A 107 5.19 25.59 35.62
CA PRO A 107 5.81 25.74 34.31
C PRO A 107 7.23 25.19 34.21
N THR A 108 7.93 25.00 35.33
CA THR A 108 9.32 24.53 35.33
C THR A 108 9.34 23.02 35.17
N ALA A 109 8.54 22.30 35.96
CA ALA A 109 8.40 20.86 35.83
C ALA A 109 7.90 20.44 34.43
N ALA A 110 6.90 21.16 33.91
CA ALA A 110 6.38 20.91 32.56
C ALA A 110 7.43 21.15 31.45
N ALA A 111 8.30 22.15 31.61
CA ALA A 111 9.37 22.43 30.65
C ALA A 111 10.45 21.33 30.65
N SER A 112 10.83 20.81 31.82
CA SER A 112 11.77 19.69 31.94
C SER A 112 11.20 18.39 31.36
N ALA A 113 9.91 18.13 31.60
CA ALA A 113 9.20 17.00 31.00
C ALA A 113 9.14 17.15 29.47
N ALA A 114 8.77 18.34 28.97
CA ALA A 114 8.75 18.63 27.54
C ALA A 114 10.10 18.43 26.86
N ALA A 115 11.20 18.88 27.47
CA ALA A 115 12.54 18.66 26.93
C ALA A 115 12.91 17.17 26.85
N SER A 116 12.51 16.38 27.85
CA SER A 116 12.74 14.94 27.89
C SER A 116 11.91 14.22 26.82
N SER A 117 10.62 14.50 26.73
CA SER A 117 9.73 13.91 25.72
C SER A 117 10.13 14.31 24.29
N ALA A 118 10.50 15.57 24.07
CA ALA A 118 11.00 16.03 22.77
C ALA A 118 12.33 15.37 22.39
N SER A 119 13.15 14.98 23.35
CA SER A 119 14.39 14.24 23.07
C SER A 119 14.07 12.79 22.68
N ALA A 120 13.17 12.12 23.41
CA ALA A 120 12.73 10.77 23.09
C ALA A 120 12.04 10.68 21.71
N LEU A 121 11.16 11.62 21.39
CA LEU A 121 10.44 11.66 20.12
C LEU A 121 11.32 12.00 18.91
N SER A 122 12.47 12.64 19.13
CA SER A 122 13.42 12.98 18.06
C SER A 122 14.31 11.81 17.62
N MET A 123 14.25 10.66 18.29
CA MET A 123 14.99 9.48 17.91
C MET A 123 14.47 8.94 16.55
N LYS A 124 15.40 8.66 15.62
CA LYS A 124 15.06 8.18 14.27
C LYS A 124 14.22 6.89 14.36
N PRO A 125 13.09 6.80 13.63
CA PRO A 125 12.28 5.59 13.64
C PRO A 125 13.07 4.38 13.10
N THR A 126 12.84 3.23 13.73
CA THR A 126 13.33 1.93 13.26
C THR A 126 12.25 1.29 12.42
N PHE A 127 12.57 0.88 11.20
CA PHE A 127 11.63 0.27 10.27
C PHE A 127 11.82 -1.25 10.22
N SER A 128 10.73 -1.98 10.02
CA SER A 128 10.77 -3.43 9.83
C SER A 128 10.98 -3.77 8.34
N PRO A 129 11.84 -4.75 8.00
CA PRO A 129 12.02 -5.18 6.61
C PRO A 129 10.71 -5.64 5.95
N LEU A 130 10.63 -5.48 4.63
CA LEU A 130 9.48 -5.95 3.85
C LEU A 130 9.48 -7.48 3.80
N GLY A 131 8.28 -8.07 3.94
CA GLY A 131 8.07 -9.50 3.69
C GLY A 131 8.31 -9.87 2.22
N GLN A 132 8.14 -11.15 1.87
CA GLN A 132 8.17 -11.56 0.47
C GLN A 132 6.95 -11.01 -0.27
N LEU A 133 7.16 -10.16 -1.26
CA LEU A 133 6.11 -9.49 -2.03
C LEU A 133 5.67 -10.33 -3.23
N PHE A 134 6.62 -10.89 -3.98
CA PHE A 134 6.38 -11.48 -5.32
C PHE A 134 6.28 -13.02 -5.35
N SER A 135 6.01 -13.70 -4.23
CA SER A 135 6.11 -15.16 -4.12
C SER A 135 5.15 -15.96 -5.02
N ASN A 136 4.11 -15.34 -5.57
CA ASN A 136 3.05 -16.05 -6.31
C ASN A 136 3.26 -16.13 -7.82
N ILE A 137 4.19 -15.37 -8.40
CA ILE A 137 4.26 -15.21 -9.86
C ILE A 137 4.79 -16.48 -10.53
N ALA A 138 5.88 -17.08 -10.01
CA ALA A 138 6.44 -18.31 -10.56
C ALA A 138 5.52 -19.54 -10.35
N GLY A 139 4.76 -19.58 -9.25
CA GLY A 139 3.77 -20.63 -8.98
C GLY A 139 2.55 -20.57 -9.90
N SER A 140 2.19 -19.36 -10.36
CA SER A 140 1.03 -19.12 -11.23
C SER A 140 1.25 -19.49 -12.71
N LEU A 141 2.43 -20.01 -13.07
CA LEU A 141 2.72 -20.59 -14.39
C LEU A 141 2.12 -21.99 -14.55
N LYS A 142 1.69 -22.61 -13.44
CA LYS A 142 0.86 -23.81 -13.51
C LYS A 142 -0.57 -23.41 -13.84
N TYR A 143 -0.98 -23.84 -15.04
CA TYR A 143 -2.29 -23.79 -15.66
C TYR A 143 -2.58 -22.51 -16.46
N GLY A 144 -2.52 -22.70 -17.79
CA GLY A 144 -2.97 -21.73 -18.78
C GLY A 144 -4.42 -21.33 -18.52
N GLY A 145 -4.62 -20.04 -18.39
CA GLY A 145 -5.92 -19.44 -18.21
C GLY A 145 -5.72 -17.95 -18.04
N LEU A 146 -6.49 -17.16 -18.78
CA LEU A 146 -6.66 -15.73 -18.58
C LEU A 146 -6.83 -15.39 -17.08
N PRO A 147 -6.57 -14.16 -16.63
CA PRO A 147 -6.82 -13.77 -15.25
C PRO A 147 -8.25 -14.19 -14.86
N VAL A 148 -8.34 -15.16 -13.97
CA VAL A 148 -9.59 -15.55 -13.33
C VAL A 148 -9.67 -14.73 -12.07
N TYR A 149 -10.66 -13.84 -11.99
CA TYR A 149 -10.90 -13.05 -10.79
C TYR A 149 -11.29 -14.00 -9.63
N PRO A 150 -11.19 -13.57 -8.36
CA PRO A 150 -11.51 -14.40 -7.19
C PRO A 150 -12.93 -15.01 -7.19
N ASP A 151 -13.83 -14.45 -8.00
CA ASP A 151 -15.21 -14.93 -8.21
C ASP A 151 -15.32 -15.98 -9.35
N GLY A 152 -14.21 -16.43 -9.92
CA GLY A 152 -14.19 -17.40 -11.01
C GLY A 152 -14.46 -16.81 -12.39
N SER A 153 -14.71 -15.50 -12.51
CA SER A 153 -15.00 -14.86 -13.79
C SER A 153 -13.72 -14.58 -14.60
N GLY A 154 -13.74 -14.84 -15.90
CA GLY A 154 -12.64 -14.48 -16.80
C GLY A 154 -12.73 -13.02 -17.28
N VAL A 155 -11.62 -12.46 -17.74
CA VAL A 155 -11.56 -11.09 -18.31
C VAL A 155 -12.59 -10.87 -19.42
N LEU A 156 -12.85 -11.88 -20.27
CA LEU A 156 -13.87 -11.81 -21.31
C LEU A 156 -15.31 -11.74 -20.76
N ASP A 157 -15.60 -12.33 -19.61
CA ASP A 157 -16.94 -12.30 -19.02
C ASP A 157 -17.24 -10.93 -18.42
N ARG A 158 -16.25 -10.29 -17.79
CA ARG A 158 -16.34 -8.91 -17.30
C ARG A 158 -16.54 -7.91 -18.44
N LEU A 159 -15.82 -8.06 -19.55
CA LEU A 159 -15.95 -7.18 -20.74
C LEU A 159 -17.35 -7.26 -21.38
N LYS A 160 -18.00 -8.42 -21.31
CA LYS A 160 -19.41 -8.57 -21.71
C LYS A 160 -20.37 -7.94 -20.68
N GLN A 161 -20.03 -8.03 -19.39
CA GLN A 161 -20.82 -7.45 -18.30
C GLN A 161 -20.77 -5.93 -18.24
N THR A 162 -19.69 -5.30 -18.69
CA THR A 162 -19.52 -3.84 -18.71
C THR A 162 -20.25 -3.13 -19.85
N GLY A 163 -20.97 -3.87 -20.71
CA GLY A 163 -21.77 -3.29 -21.80
C GLY A 163 -20.96 -2.50 -22.84
N LEU A 164 -19.63 -2.67 -22.87
CA LEU A 164 -18.71 -1.88 -23.69
C LEU A 164 -18.74 -2.29 -25.17
N PHE A 165 -19.20 -3.50 -25.46
CA PHE A 165 -19.59 -3.92 -26.81
C PHE A 165 -21.10 -4.08 -26.77
N GLY A 166 -21.81 -3.07 -27.29
CA GLY A 166 -23.26 -3.00 -27.25
C GLY A 166 -23.90 -4.34 -27.61
N SER A 167 -24.81 -4.80 -26.75
CA SER A 167 -25.68 -5.93 -27.06
C SER A 167 -26.28 -5.72 -28.45
N PRO A 168 -26.18 -6.68 -29.39
CA PRO A 168 -27.08 -6.64 -30.53
C PRO A 168 -28.49 -6.70 -29.97
N SER A 169 -29.24 -5.63 -30.20
CA SER A 169 -30.67 -5.54 -29.92
C SER A 169 -31.37 -6.73 -30.58
N THR A 170 -31.62 -7.80 -29.82
CA THR A 170 -32.65 -8.78 -30.15
C THR A 170 -33.84 -8.50 -29.24
N SER A 171 -34.74 -7.68 -29.80
CA SER A 171 -36.18 -7.64 -29.58
C SER A 171 -36.77 -8.62 -28.56
N ALA A 172 -37.31 -8.04 -27.49
CA ALA A 172 -38.52 -8.42 -26.74
C ALA A 172 -39.00 -9.89 -26.81
N ALA A 173 -38.75 -10.65 -25.72
CA ALA A 173 -39.62 -11.74 -25.29
C ALA A 173 -40.39 -11.28 -24.05
N GLY A 174 -41.57 -10.69 -24.29
CA GLY A 174 -42.53 -10.33 -23.25
C GLY A 174 -43.19 -11.57 -22.66
N SER A 175 -43.16 -11.66 -21.34
CA SER A 175 -43.75 -12.69 -20.48
C SER A 175 -45.21 -13.00 -20.79
N SER A 176 -45.54 -14.28 -21.04
CA SER A 176 -46.93 -14.76 -21.06
C SER A 176 -47.23 -15.54 -19.79
N LYS A 177 -48.15 -14.94 -19.03
CA LYS A 177 -48.78 -15.39 -17.78
C LYS A 177 -49.42 -16.76 -17.96
N VAL A 178 -49.12 -17.70 -17.06
CA VAL A 178 -49.73 -19.03 -16.97
C VAL A 178 -51.22 -18.84 -16.65
N ILE A 179 -52.11 -19.28 -17.55
CA ILE A 179 -53.56 -19.32 -17.33
C ILE A 179 -53.94 -20.78 -17.14
N ASN A 180 -54.55 -21.06 -16.00
CA ASN A 180 -55.04 -22.36 -15.56
C ASN A 180 -56.27 -22.79 -16.37
N SER A 181 -56.27 -24.03 -16.89
CA SER A 181 -57.42 -24.68 -17.54
C SER A 181 -58.36 -25.34 -16.52
N PRO A 182 -59.61 -25.58 -16.91
CA PRO A 182 -60.15 -26.94 -16.89
C PRO A 182 -60.22 -27.55 -18.29
#